data_AF-A0A1Y0Y6M2-F1
#
_entry.id   AF-A0A1Y0Y6M2-F1
#
_cell.length_a   1.000
_cell.length_b   1.000
_cell.length_c   1.000
_cell.angle_alpha   90.00
_cell.angle_beta   90.00
_cell.angle_gamma   90.00
#
_symmetry.space_group_name_H-M   'P 1'
#
loop_
_entity.id
_entity.type
_entity.pdbx_description
1 polymer ?
#
loop_
_entity_poly.entity_id
_entity_poly.type
_entity_poly.pdbx_seq_one_letter_code
_entity_poly.pdbx_strand_id
1 'polypeptide(L)'
;MFFRKLSFAAFAGMSLACVSSHALAAGPKPVKPLQGYKCLAIDAPDSVMMDFNNPIPLRSAPNDHAPVIAPASAILAVNDPEQLDNGYVKSMNFAFKPG
;
A
#
# COMPACT_ATOMS: atom_id res chain seq x y z
N MET A 1 11.49 -72.82 -32.68
CA MET A 1 12.96 -72.82 -32.52
C MET A 1 13.43 -71.37 -32.67
N PHE A 2 14.28 -70.90 -31.76
CA PHE A 2 14.99 -69.60 -31.73
C PHE A 2 14.26 -68.29 -31.36
N PHE A 3 14.36 -68.00 -30.05
CA PHE A 3 14.68 -66.73 -29.39
C PHE A 3 15.06 -65.51 -30.23
N ARG A 4 14.53 -64.34 -29.83
CA ARG A 4 15.36 -63.16 -29.54
C ARG A 4 14.76 -62.30 -28.41
N LYS A 5 15.53 -62.22 -27.33
CA LYS A 5 15.36 -61.35 -26.15
C LYS A 5 15.85 -59.92 -26.49
N LEU A 6 15.09 -58.91 -26.06
CA LEU A 6 15.58 -57.57 -25.67
C LEU A 6 14.71 -57.15 -24.47
N SER A 7 15.13 -57.41 -23.23
CA SER A 7 16.02 -56.63 -22.36
C SER A 7 15.62 -55.16 -22.14
N PHE A 8 15.08 -54.93 -20.94
CA PHE A 8 15.37 -53.84 -20.00
C PHE A 8 15.43 -52.39 -20.52
N ALA A 9 14.46 -51.59 -20.08
CA ALA A 9 14.77 -50.30 -19.47
C ALA A 9 13.65 -49.89 -18.51
N ALA A 10 13.98 -49.89 -17.22
CA ALA A 10 13.14 -49.37 -16.15
C ALA A 10 12.86 -47.88 -16.40
N PHE A 11 11.58 -47.49 -16.40
CA PHE A 11 11.20 -46.08 -16.24
C PHE A 11 11.44 -45.70 -14.77
N ALA A 12 12.68 -45.30 -14.49
CA ALA A 12 13.07 -44.71 -13.23
C ALA A 12 12.26 -43.42 -13.01
N GLY A 13 11.59 -43.36 -11.86
CA GLY A 13 10.71 -42.27 -11.46
C GLY A 13 11.37 -40.91 -11.50
N MET A 14 10.73 -39.98 -12.22
CA MET A 14 11.04 -38.57 -12.15
C MET A 14 10.11 -37.93 -11.12
N SER A 15 10.33 -38.25 -9.84
CA SER A 15 9.74 -37.54 -8.70
C SER A 15 10.54 -36.27 -8.43
N LEU A 16 10.59 -35.36 -9.41
CA LEU A 16 11.08 -34.00 -9.16
C LEU A 16 10.00 -33.26 -8.37
N ALA A 17 10.11 -33.40 -7.06
CA ALA A 17 9.93 -32.35 -6.08
C ALA A 17 9.29 -31.06 -6.64
N CYS A 18 7.96 -31.03 -6.63
CA CYS A 18 7.23 -29.78 -6.47
C CYS A 18 7.56 -29.25 -5.08
N VAL A 19 8.76 -28.68 -4.92
CA VAL A 19 9.08 -27.84 -3.77
C VAL A 19 8.22 -26.61 -4.00
N SER A 20 7.05 -26.61 -3.37
CA SER A 20 6.18 -25.47 -3.26
C SER A 20 6.99 -24.35 -2.64
N SER A 21 7.51 -23.47 -3.48
CA SER A 21 7.98 -22.16 -3.07
C SER A 21 6.77 -21.45 -2.46
N HIS A 22 6.54 -21.66 -1.17
CA HIS A 22 5.71 -20.80 -0.36
C HIS A 22 6.43 -19.46 -0.36
N ALA A 23 6.14 -18.64 -1.35
CA ALA A 23 6.34 -17.21 -1.25
C ALA A 23 5.50 -16.79 -0.05
N LEU A 24 6.13 -16.77 1.13
CA LEU A 24 5.62 -16.08 2.29
C LEU A 24 5.55 -14.63 1.85
N ALA A 25 4.39 -14.23 1.31
CA ALA A 25 4.04 -12.84 1.17
C ALA A 25 4.27 -12.25 2.55
N ALA A 26 5.35 -11.47 2.70
CA ALA A 26 5.63 -10.76 3.92
C ALA A 26 4.38 -9.94 4.19
N GLY A 27 3.58 -10.36 5.18
CA GLY A 27 2.32 -9.72 5.48
C GLY A 27 2.52 -8.22 5.68
N PRO A 28 1.48 -7.40 5.47
CA PRO A 28 1.59 -5.96 5.60
C PRO A 28 2.22 -5.62 6.96
N LYS A 29 3.43 -5.04 6.94
CA LYS A 29 4.08 -4.58 8.15
C LYS A 29 3.38 -3.29 8.59
N PRO A 30 2.99 -3.15 9.87
CA PRO A 30 2.47 -1.90 10.38
C PRO A 30 3.48 -0.78 10.11
N VAL A 31 3.07 0.23 9.35
CA VAL A 31 3.88 1.42 9.14
C VAL A 31 3.87 2.19 10.45
N LYS A 32 4.99 2.19 11.18
CA LYS A 32 5.16 3.08 12.32
C LYS A 32 5.37 4.50 11.79
N PRO A 33 4.62 5.50 12.27
CA PRO A 33 4.89 6.87 11.88
C PRO A 33 6.30 7.27 12.32
N LEU A 34 6.93 8.16 11.55
CA LEU A 34 8.20 8.75 11.92
C LEU A 34 8.06 9.50 13.26
N GLN A 35 9.12 9.55 14.05
CA GLN A 35 9.09 10.28 15.32
C GLN A 35 8.71 11.75 15.09
N GLY A 36 7.77 12.26 15.89
CA GLY A 36 7.22 13.62 15.74
C GLY A 36 6.07 13.73 14.74
N TYR A 37 5.56 12.61 14.23
CA TYR A 37 4.42 12.57 13.32
C TYR A 37 3.37 11.55 13.77
N LYS A 38 2.12 11.82 13.41
CA LYS A 38 0.98 10.90 13.57
C LYS A 38 0.17 10.85 12.29
N CYS A 39 -0.59 9.78 12.13
CA CYS A 39 -1.57 9.66 11.05
C CYS A 39 -2.94 10.07 11.58
N LEU A 40 -3.62 10.97 10.87
CA LEU A 40 -5.01 11.32 11.11
C LEU A 40 -5.88 10.76 9.98
N ALA A 41 -7.05 10.26 10.36
CA ALA A 41 -8.10 9.91 9.41
C ALA A 41 -9.01 11.13 9.19
N ILE A 42 -9.45 11.33 7.95
CA ILE A 42 -10.47 12.34 7.66
C ILE A 42 -11.81 11.82 8.18
N ASP A 43 -12.42 12.59 9.09
CA ASP A 43 -13.76 12.31 9.60
C ASP A 43 -14.79 12.96 8.67
N ALA A 44 -15.28 12.19 7.70
CA ALA A 44 -16.34 12.60 6.78
C ALA A 44 -17.28 11.42 6.49
N PRO A 45 -18.57 11.66 6.19
CA PRO A 45 -19.50 10.59 5.82
C PRO A 45 -19.04 9.83 4.57
N ASP A 46 -19.37 8.54 4.49
CA ASP A 46 -19.05 7.69 3.33
C ASP A 46 -19.54 8.29 2.01
N SER A 47 -20.68 8.99 2.02
CA SER A 47 -21.22 9.68 0.84
C SER A 47 -20.31 10.78 0.30
N VAL A 48 -19.51 11.43 1.16
CA VAL A 48 -18.51 12.43 0.79
C VAL A 48 -17.19 11.74 0.42
N MET A 49 -16.77 10.76 1.21
CA MET A 49 -15.51 10.03 0.98
C MET A 49 -15.52 9.21 -0.33
N MET A 50 -16.69 8.80 -0.80
CA MET A 50 -16.88 8.04 -2.04
C MET A 50 -17.34 8.91 -3.23
N ASP A 51 -17.48 10.23 -3.06
CA ASP A 51 -17.76 11.13 -4.18
C ASP A 51 -16.47 11.50 -4.92
N PHE A 52 -16.15 10.69 -5.94
CA PHE A 52 -15.00 10.93 -6.80
C PHE A 52 -15.11 12.18 -7.68
N ASN A 53 -16.31 12.77 -7.83
CA ASN A 53 -16.51 14.00 -8.59
C ASN A 53 -16.23 15.26 -7.76
N ASN A 54 -16.44 15.18 -6.44
CA ASN A 54 -16.22 16.28 -5.50
C ASN A 54 -15.34 15.83 -4.31
N PRO A 55 -14.07 15.45 -4.56
CA PRO A 55 -13.20 14.98 -3.49
C PRO A 55 -12.87 16.10 -2.51
N ILE A 56 -12.63 15.72 -1.24
CA ILE A 56 -12.16 16.65 -0.21
C ILE A 56 -10.82 17.24 -0.65
N PRO A 57 -10.66 18.57 -0.74
CA PRO A 57 -9.47 19.18 -1.31
C PRO A 57 -8.32 19.25 -0.31
N LEU A 58 -7.12 18.91 -0.76
CA LEU A 58 -5.86 19.31 -0.12
C LEU A 58 -5.38 20.62 -0.73
N ARG A 59 -5.12 21.62 0.13
CA ARG A 59 -4.79 22.98 -0.30
C ARG A 59 -3.31 23.30 -0.07
N SER A 60 -2.79 24.23 -0.88
CA SER A 60 -1.41 24.73 -0.77
C SER A 60 -1.14 25.58 0.48
N ALA A 61 -2.18 26.15 1.09
CA ALA A 61 -2.10 27.00 2.28
C ALA A 61 -3.38 26.85 3.14
N PRO A 62 -3.34 27.19 4.45
CA PRO A 62 -4.45 27.02 5.39
C PRO A 62 -5.51 28.12 5.24
N ASN A 63 -6.14 28.21 4.06
CA ASN A 63 -7.28 29.08 3.80
C ASN A 63 -8.12 28.56 2.61
N ASP A 64 -9.41 28.93 2.57
CA ASP A 64 -10.36 28.44 1.57
C ASP A 64 -10.13 28.95 0.14
N HIS A 65 -9.35 30.01 -0.01
CA HIS A 65 -9.02 30.60 -1.31
C HIS A 65 -7.71 30.05 -1.89
N ALA A 66 -6.98 29.23 -1.14
CA ALA A 66 -5.73 28.65 -1.59
C ALA A 66 -5.99 27.63 -2.72
N PRO A 67 -5.11 27.59 -3.76
CA PRO A 67 -5.18 26.58 -4.80
C PRO A 67 -5.19 25.16 -4.25
N VAL A 68 -6.05 24.32 -4.82
CA VAL A 68 -6.09 22.88 -4.57
C VAL A 68 -4.89 22.23 -5.26
N ILE A 69 -4.12 21.44 -4.49
CA ILE A 69 -2.92 20.76 -4.98
C ILE A 69 -3.16 19.28 -5.26
N ALA A 70 -4.11 18.66 -4.56
CA ALA A 70 -4.48 17.26 -4.71
C ALA A 70 -5.84 16.99 -4.03
N PRO A 71 -6.54 15.90 -4.36
CA PRO A 71 -7.55 15.35 -3.45
C PRO A 71 -6.89 14.83 -2.17
N ALA A 72 -7.54 15.02 -1.03
CA ALA A 72 -7.06 14.55 0.26
C ALA A 72 -7.18 13.02 0.36
N SER A 73 -6.15 12.37 0.90
CA SER A 73 -6.20 10.94 1.20
C SER A 73 -7.00 10.70 2.48
N ALA A 74 -7.69 9.57 2.59
CA ALA A 74 -8.44 9.20 3.79
C ALA A 74 -7.59 9.21 5.07
N ILE A 75 -6.28 8.99 4.93
CA ILE A 75 -5.30 9.08 6.02
C ILE A 75 -4.20 10.04 5.59
N LEU A 76 -3.90 11.03 6.44
CA LEU A 76 -2.85 12.03 6.23
C LEU A 76 -1.87 12.00 7.42
N ALA A 77 -0.57 12.09 7.13
CA ALA A 77 0.41 12.29 8.18
C ALA A 77 0.58 13.78 8.48
N VAL A 78 0.64 14.08 9.76
CA VAL A 78 0.75 15.44 10.32
C VAL A 78 1.77 15.43 11.45
N ASN A 79 2.25 16.63 11.82
CA ASN A 79 3.09 16.77 13.01
C ASN A 79 2.35 16.34 14.28
N ASP A 80 3.11 15.86 15.26
CA ASP A 80 2.64 15.57 16.61
C ASP A 80 3.46 16.38 17.64
N PRO A 81 2.88 17.37 18.34
CA PRO A 81 1.48 17.78 18.26
C PRO A 81 1.13 18.49 16.95
N GLU A 82 -0.14 18.41 16.56
CA GLU A 82 -0.63 19.05 15.35
C GLU A 82 -0.64 20.57 15.50
N GLN A 83 -0.32 21.26 14.40
CA GLN A 83 -0.41 22.71 14.32
C GLN A 83 -1.69 23.06 13.57
N LEU A 84 -2.64 23.63 14.30
CA LEU A 84 -3.90 24.13 13.78
C LEU A 84 -3.74 25.58 13.36
N ASP A 85 -4.18 25.91 12.14
CA ASP A 85 -4.25 27.27 11.63
C ASP A 85 -5.59 27.44 10.91
N ASN A 86 -6.47 28.30 11.43
CA ASN A 86 -7.82 28.55 10.90
C ASN A 86 -8.66 27.29 10.63
N GLY A 87 -8.52 26.26 11.47
CA GLY A 87 -9.23 24.98 11.30
C GLY A 87 -8.58 24.00 10.31
N TYR A 88 -7.42 24.36 9.74
CA TYR A 88 -6.61 23.47 8.91
C TYR A 88 -5.47 22.84 9.72
N VAL A 89 -5.08 21.63 9.33
CA VAL A 89 -3.86 20.97 9.80
C VAL A 89 -2.91 20.79 8.63
N LYS A 90 -1.63 21.12 8.85
CA LYS A 90 -0.59 20.94 7.83
C LYS A 90 -0.24 19.45 7.66
N SER A 91 -0.52 18.91 6.48
CA SER A 91 -0.08 17.56 6.10
C SER A 91 1.37 17.55 5.61
N MET A 92 2.02 16.39 5.68
CA MET A 92 3.30 16.17 5.03
C MET A 92 3.14 15.91 3.53
N ASN A 93 4.12 16.34 2.74
CA ASN A 93 4.28 15.86 1.37
C ASN A 93 5.14 14.58 1.40
N PHE A 94 4.52 13.43 1.18
CA PHE A 94 5.24 12.18 0.95
C PHE A 94 5.76 12.16 -0.48
N ALA A 95 6.89 12.82 -0.73
CA ALA A 95 7.73 12.39 -1.83
C ALA A 95 8.24 10.99 -1.47
N PHE A 96 7.52 9.95 -1.88
CA PHE A 96 7.97 8.58 -1.73
C PHE A 96 9.36 8.48 -2.35
N LYS A 97 10.38 8.16 -1.55
CA LYS A 97 11.71 7.87 -2.09
C LYS A 97 11.54 6.68 -3.05
N PRO A 98 11.91 6.79 -4.33
CA PRO A 98 11.92 5.63 -5.21
C PRO A 98 12.85 4.57 -4.59
N GLY A 99 12.33 3.36 -4.42
CA GLY A 99 13.09 2.18 -4.02
C GLY A 99 13.72 1.51 -5.23
#